data_AF-A0A640NZY1-F1
#
_entry.id   AF-A0A640NZY1-F1
#
_cell.length_a   1.000
_cell.length_b   1.000
_cell.length_c   1.000
_cell.angle_alpha   90.00
_cell.angle_beta   90.00
_cell.angle_gamma   90.00
#
_symmetry.space_group_name_H-M   'P 1'
#
loop_
_entity.id
_entity.type
_entity.pdbx_description
1 polymer ?
#
loop_
_entity_poly.entity_id
_entity_poly.type
_entity_poly.pdbx_seq_one_letter_code
_entity_poly.pdbx_strand_id
1 'polypeptide(L)' 'MTSMPEKPEKPLKDDCCGAGSCYLCVWDVYYEKLAEWKEAKRELDAKNASNSSDR' A
#
# COMPACT_ATOMS: atom_id res chain seq x y z
N MET A 1 17.68 7.45 0.10
CA MET A 1 16.43 7.90 -0.56
C MET A 1 15.33 6.96 -0.10
N THR A 2 14.65 7.29 0.99
CA THR A 2 13.50 6.47 1.45
C THR A 2 12.25 7.09 0.86
N SER A 3 12.02 6.83 -0.43
CA SER A 3 10.77 7.22 -1.07
C SER A 3 9.66 6.38 -0.45
N MET A 4 8.66 7.05 0.11
CA MET A 4 7.48 6.39 0.65
C MET A 4 6.87 5.50 -0.45
N PRO A 5 6.50 4.24 -0.17
CA PRO A 5 5.84 3.41 -1.17
C PRO A 5 4.63 4.15 -1.73
N GLU A 6 4.38 4.01 -3.02
CA GLU A 6 3.18 4.58 -3.65
C GLU A 6 1.96 3.72 -3.29
N LYS A 7 0.79 4.35 -3.28
CA LYS A 7 -0.45 3.63 -2.96
C LYS A 7 -0.70 2.60 -4.05
N PRO A 8 -0.83 1.31 -3.74
CA PRO A 8 -1.10 0.32 -4.77
C PRO A 8 -2.46 0.58 -5.41
N GLU A 9 -2.51 0.40 -6.72
CA GLU A 9 -3.76 0.47 -7.48
C GLU A 9 -4.59 -0.80 -7.26
N LYS A 10 -5.90 -0.62 -7.10
CA LYS A 10 -6.81 -1.74 -6.89
C LYS A 10 -6.90 -2.55 -8.19
N PRO A 11 -6.65 -3.87 -8.15
CA PRO A 11 -6.72 -4.69 -9.36
C PRO A 11 -8.14 -4.71 -9.94
N LEU A 12 -8.23 -4.78 -11.26
CA LEU A 12 -9.51 -4.89 -11.96
C LEU A 12 -10.08 -6.30 -11.78
N LYS A 13 -11.39 -6.44 -12.02
CA LYS A 13 -12.02 -7.76 -11.99
C LYS A 13 -11.43 -8.69 -13.06
N ASP A 14 -11.01 -8.12 -14.19
CA ASP A 14 -10.44 -8.86 -15.32
C ASP A 14 -8.97 -9.27 -15.09
N ASP A 15 -8.26 -8.61 -14.16
CA ASP A 15 -6.92 -9.03 -13.72
C ASP A 15 -6.97 -10.25 -12.80
N CYS A 16 -8.15 -10.51 -12.22
CA CYS A 16 -8.38 -11.68 -11.39
C CYS A 16 -8.83 -12.84 -12.29
N CYS A 17 -8.00 -13.88 -12.40
CA CYS A 17 -8.32 -15.11 -13.13
C CYS A 17 -9.60 -15.81 -12.59
N GLY A 18 -10.12 -15.41 -11.42
CA GLY A 18 -11.44 -15.77 -10.90
C GLY A 18 -11.57 -17.22 -10.40
N ALA A 19 -10.75 -18.13 -10.90
CA ALA A 19 -10.80 -19.56 -10.64
C ALA A 19 -9.65 -20.09 -9.75
N GLY A 20 -8.78 -19.22 -9.23
CA GLY A 20 -7.59 -19.64 -8.49
C GLY A 20 -6.56 -20.39 -9.35
N SER A 21 -6.68 -20.30 -10.68
CA SER A 21 -5.75 -20.94 -11.64
C SER A 21 -4.42 -20.21 -11.76
N CYS A 22 -4.31 -18.97 -11.28
CA CYS A 22 -3.08 -18.19 -11.28
C CYS A 22 -2.25 -18.50 -10.03
N TYR A 23 -0.95 -18.71 -10.24
CA TYR A 23 0.03 -19.07 -9.19
C TYR A 23 0.11 -18.06 -8.03
N LEU A 24 -0.22 -16.80 -8.28
CA LEU A 24 -0.28 -15.74 -7.28
C LEU A 24 -1.59 -14.96 -7.44
N CYS A 25 -2.37 -14.81 -6.36
CA CYS A 25 -3.59 -14.03 -6.38
C CYS A 25 -3.24 -12.54 -6.44
N VAL A 26 -3.76 -11.82 -7.44
CA VAL A 26 -3.55 -10.37 -7.57
C VAL A 26 -4.05 -9.60 -6.35
N TRP A 27 -5.09 -10.11 -5.69
CA TRP A 27 -5.60 -9.54 -4.45
C TRP A 27 -4.64 -9.68 -3.28
N ASP A 28 -3.95 -10.82 -3.16
CA ASP A 28 -3.00 -11.04 -2.07
C ASP A 28 -1.83 -10.06 -2.18
N VAL A 29 -1.25 -9.93 -3.38
CA VAL A 29 -0.19 -8.95 -3.67
C VAL A 29 -0.66 -7.52 -3.41
N TYR A 30 -1.89 -7.20 -3.81
CA TYR A 30 -2.47 -5.88 -3.56
C TYR A 30 -2.59 -5.59 -2.06
N TYR A 31 -3.08 -6.54 -1.26
CA TYR A 31 -3.24 -6.35 0.19
C TYR A 31 -1.92 -6.25 0.92
N GLU A 32 -0.89 -7.03 0.51
CA GLU A 32 0.47 -6.91 1.05
C GLU A 32 1.04 -5.51 0.84
N LYS A 33 1.04 -5.04 -0.42
CA LYS A 33 1.51 -3.68 -0.75
C LYS A 33 0.68 -2.60 -0.06
N LEU A 34 -0.62 -2.84 0.11
CA LEU A 34 -1.52 -1.88 0.76
C LEU A 34 -1.23 -1.78 2.25
N ALA A 35 -0.86 -2.89 2.90
CA ALA A 35 -0.44 -2.89 4.30
C ALA A 35 0.84 -2.07 4.48
N GLU A 36 1.87 -2.35 3.67
CA GLU A 36 3.14 -1.59 3.68
C GLU A 36 2.91 -0.08 3.47
N TRP A 37 2.06 0.28 2.51
CA TRP A 37 1.69 1.66 2.27
C TRP A 37 1.01 2.32 3.47
N LYS A 38 0.08 1.62 4.12
CA LYS A 38 -0.62 2.12 5.32
C LYS A 38 0.35 2.34 6.47
N GLU A 39 1.29 1.41 6.71
CA GLU A 39 2.31 1.58 7.74
C GLU A 39 3.17 2.81 7.47
N ALA A 40 3.74 2.90 6.27
CA ALA A 40 4.59 4.03 5.89
C ALA A 40 3.84 5.37 5.99
N LYS A 41 2.57 5.40 5.58
CA LYS A 41 1.72 6.59 5.71
C LYS A 41 1.45 6.97 7.16
N ARG A 42 1.19 6.00 8.05
CA ARG A 42 1.01 6.27 9.48
C ARG A 42 2.27 6.85 10.11
N GLU A 43 3.44 6.32 9.78
CA GLU A 43 4.70 6.87 10.24
C GLU A 43 4.94 8.30 9.72
N LEU A 44 4.63 8.55 8.45
CA LEU A 44 4.76 9.88 7.86
C LEU A 44 3.79 10.88 8.52
N ASP A 45 2.53 10.50 8.69
CA ASP A 45 1.51 11.35 9.32
C ASP A 45 1.90 11.64 10.78
N ALA A 46 2.45 10.67 11.52
CA ALA A 46 2.97 10.86 12.87
C ALA A 46 4.21 11.78 12.91
N LYS A 47 5.14 11.65 11.96
CA LYS A 47 6.31 12.53 11.79
C LYS A 47 5.87 13.96 11.42
N ASN A 48 4.90 14.12 10.53
CA ASN A 48 4.38 15.44 10.13
C ASN A 48 3.64 16.15 11.27
N ALA A 49 2.88 15.41 12.08
CA ALA A 49 2.20 15.96 13.25
C ALA A 49 3.18 16.49 14.31
N SER A 50 4.31 15.80 14.51
CA SER A 50 5.36 16.21 15.45
C SER A 50 6.25 17.33 14.90
N ASN A 51 6.38 17.49 13.58
CA ASN A 51 7.18 18.54 12.96
C ASN A 51 6.45 19.90 12.81
N SER A 52 5.16 19.97 13.18
CA SER A 52 4.32 21.18 13.00
C SER A 52 4.20 22.06 14.25
N SER A 53 4.83 21.68 15.37
CA SER A 53 4.78 22.41 16.65
C SER A 53 6.04 23.23 16.98
N ASP A 54 6.97 23.39 16.03
CA ASP A 54 8.20 24.18 16.19
C ASP A 54 8.14 25.43 15.28
N ARG A 55 7.23 26.37 15.60
CA ARG A 55 7.25 27.75 15.10
C ARG A 55 6.69 28.72 16.13
#